data_AF-D7BJM9-F1
#
_entry.id   AF-D7BJM9-F1
#
_cell.length_a   1.000
_cell.length_b   1.000
_cell.length_c   1.000
_cell.angle_alpha   90.00
_cell.angle_beta   90.00
_cell.angle_gamma   90.00
#
_symmetry.space_group_name_H-M   'P 1'
#
loop_
_entity.id
_entity.type
_entity.pdbx_description
1 polymer ?
#
loop_
_entity_poly.entity_id
_entity_poly.type
_entity_poly.pdbx_seq_one_letter_code
_entity_poly.pdbx_strand_id
1 'polypeptide(L)'
;MMRRRPACLCLPWPPASGNHQYGRRTRGVYLRREVTAWRDEVAWLSRGHKAEVPVELRIRLYPPDNRRRDADNVLKLLLDALVRAGVIPDDCNRVVRAYRMEWGQARPGGAIEVEWVRAS
;
A
#
# COMPACT_ATOMS: atom_id res chain seq x y z
N MET A 1 13.95 -13.93 -24.85
CA MET A 1 13.33 -12.72 -24.27
C MET A 1 12.77 -13.10 -22.89
N MET A 2 13.54 -12.90 -21.82
CA MET A 2 13.11 -13.27 -20.46
C MET A 2 12.10 -12.24 -19.96
N ARG A 3 10.83 -12.63 -19.78
CA ARG A 3 9.86 -11.81 -19.05
C ARG A 3 10.37 -11.72 -17.60
N ARG A 4 10.90 -10.57 -17.19
CA ARG A 4 11.13 -10.29 -15.76
C ARG A 4 9.79 -10.51 -15.07
N ARG A 5 9.73 -11.44 -14.11
CA ARG A 5 8.53 -11.59 -13.26
C ARG A 5 8.28 -10.22 -12.61
N PRO A 6 7.04 -9.72 -12.58
CA PRO A 6 6.74 -8.51 -11.81
C PRO A 6 7.21 -8.74 -10.38
N ALA A 7 7.87 -7.74 -9.81
CA ALA A 7 8.25 -7.79 -8.41
C ALA A 7 6.97 -7.77 -7.57
N CYS A 8 6.78 -8.80 -6.75
CA CYS A 8 5.64 -8.94 -5.85
C CYS A 8 6.11 -8.63 -4.43
N LEU A 9 5.48 -7.66 -3.77
CA LEU A 9 5.71 -7.33 -2.38
C LEU A 9 4.52 -7.79 -1.53
N CYS A 10 4.81 -8.60 -0.52
CA CYS A 10 3.87 -8.94 0.53
C CYS A 10 4.10 -8.00 1.71
N LEU A 11 3.13 -7.14 1.97
CA LEU A 11 3.16 -6.13 3.02
C LEU A 11 2.18 -6.47 4.14
N PRO A 12 2.49 -6.09 5.40
CA PRO A 12 1.58 -6.29 6.52
C PRO A 12 0.29 -5.47 6.33
N TRP A 13 -0.81 -5.94 6.90
CA TRP A 13 -2.03 -5.16 6.95
C TRP A 13 -1.86 -3.91 7.83
N PRO A 14 -2.35 -2.73 7.43
CA PRO A 14 -2.21 -1.54 8.24
C PRO A 14 -2.99 -1.64 9.56
N PRO A 15 -2.42 -1.15 10.69
CA PRO A 15 -3.06 -1.25 12.01
C PRO A 15 -4.35 -0.42 12.10
N ALA A 16 -4.47 0.62 11.27
CA ALA A 16 -5.68 1.41 11.12
C ALA A 16 -5.83 1.88 9.67
N SER A 17 -7.07 1.95 9.18
CA SER A 17 -7.42 2.53 7.87
C SER A 17 -8.45 3.65 8.01
N GLY A 18 -8.49 4.56 7.02
CA GLY A 18 -9.38 5.72 6.99
C GLY A 18 -9.17 6.66 8.18
N ASN A 19 -10.26 7.19 8.73
CA ASN A 19 -10.23 8.17 9.83
C ASN A 19 -9.52 7.65 11.10
N HIS A 20 -9.47 6.33 11.31
CA HIS A 20 -8.82 5.74 12.48
C HIS A 20 -7.29 5.88 12.45
N GLN A 21 -6.69 6.21 11.29
CA GLN A 21 -5.26 6.49 11.17
C GLN A 21 -4.82 7.73 11.94
N TYR A 22 -5.77 8.63 12.19
CA TYR A 22 -5.48 9.93 12.75
C TYR A 22 -5.94 10.03 14.21
N GLY A 23 -5.13 10.72 15.00
CA GLY A 23 -5.51 11.25 16.32
C GLY A 23 -5.90 12.71 16.20
N ARG A 24 -6.73 13.19 17.14
CA ARG A 24 -7.07 14.60 17.28
C ARG A 24 -6.34 15.18 18.48
N ARG A 25 -5.85 16.41 18.34
CA ARG A 25 -5.29 17.25 19.42
C ARG A 25 -5.86 18.66 19.29
N THR A 26 -5.72 19.47 20.33
CA THR A 26 -6.25 20.85 20.36
C THR A 26 -5.78 21.72 19.18
N ARG A 27 -4.60 21.43 18.61
CA ARG A 27 -4.02 22.13 17.45
C ARG A 27 -3.99 21.28 16.17
N GLY A 28 -5.03 20.48 15.92
CA GLY A 28 -5.23 19.78 14.65
C GLY A 28 -5.13 18.26 14.71
N VAL A 29 -4.82 17.65 13.57
CA VAL A 29 -4.84 16.20 13.36
C VAL A 29 -3.41 15.68 13.22
N TYR A 30 -3.11 14.51 13.78
CA TYR A 30 -1.79 13.87 13.66
C TYR A 30 -1.93 12.39 13.28
N LEU A 31 -0.93 11.84 12.60
CA LEU A 31 -0.88 10.42 12.29
C LEU A 31 -0.53 9.62 13.54
N ARG A 32 -1.30 8.56 13.84
CA ARG A 32 -1.02 7.69 14.99
C ARG A 32 0.34 7.00 14.86
N ARG A 33 1.01 6.80 15.99
CA ARG A 33 2.36 6.18 16.04
C ARG A 33 2.39 4.81 15.39
N GLU A 34 1.35 4.00 15.56
CA GLU A 34 1.22 2.67 14.96
C GLU A 34 1.21 2.73 13.42
N VAL A 35 0.55 3.73 12.83
CA VAL A 35 0.54 3.91 11.37
C VAL A 35 1.90 4.37 10.86
N THR A 36 2.59 5.23 11.62
CA THR A 36 3.98 5.60 11.30
C THR A 36 4.90 4.39 11.34
N ALA A 37 4.81 3.54 12.38
CA ALA A 37 5.60 2.32 12.52
C ALA A 37 5.32 1.34 11.36
N TRP A 38 4.06 1.17 11.00
CA TRP A 38 3.67 0.37 9.83
C TRP A 38 4.28 0.91 8.52
N ARG A 39 4.30 2.24 8.32
CA ARG A 39 4.97 2.84 7.15
C ARG A 39 6.47 2.58 7.15
N ASP A 40 7.13 2.59 8.30
CA ASP A 40 8.55 2.29 8.43
C ASP A 40 8.85 0.81 8.14
N GLU A 41 7.97 -0.09 8.58
CA GLU A 41 8.02 -1.52 8.27
C GLU A 41 7.84 -1.77 6.77
N VAL A 42 6.85 -1.13 6.13
CA VAL A 42 6.67 -1.20 4.67
C VAL A 42 7.91 -0.68 3.95
N ALA A 43 8.49 0.44 4.39
CA ALA A 43 9.72 0.97 3.81
C ALA A 43 10.91 0.02 3.98
N TRP A 44 11.00 -0.69 5.11
CA TRP A 44 12.01 -1.73 5.32
C TRP A 44 11.82 -2.92 4.37
N LEU A 45 10.61 -3.47 4.28
CA LEU A 45 10.28 -4.64 3.45
C LEU A 45 10.43 -4.35 1.96
N SER A 46 10.21 -3.09 1.56
CA SER A 46 10.28 -2.67 0.16
C SER A 46 11.69 -2.28 -0.28
N ARG A 47 12.72 -2.42 0.56
CA ARG A 47 14.10 -2.05 0.19
C ARG A 47 14.58 -2.81 -1.03
N GLY A 48 15.32 -2.11 -1.89
CA GLY A 48 15.82 -2.66 -3.15
C GLY A 48 14.77 -2.81 -4.25
N HIS A 49 13.49 -2.56 -3.95
CA HIS A 49 12.42 -2.58 -4.94
C HIS A 49 12.21 -1.18 -5.49
N LYS A 50 12.30 -1.05 -6.81
CA LYS A 50 11.99 0.19 -7.53
C LYS A 50 11.18 -0.15 -8.77
N ALA A 51 10.14 0.64 -8.99
CA ALA A 51 9.28 0.51 -10.14
C ALA A 51 9.82 1.31 -11.33
N GLU A 52 9.76 0.73 -12.52
CA GLU A 52 9.97 1.46 -13.77
C GLU A 52 8.68 2.20 -14.13
N VAL A 53 8.69 3.53 -14.00
CA VAL A 53 7.52 4.37 -14.24
C VAL A 53 7.33 4.64 -15.74
N PRO A 54 6.07 4.84 -16.22
CA PRO A 54 4.81 4.75 -15.48
C PRO A 54 4.42 3.31 -15.12
N VAL A 55 3.57 3.11 -14.11
CA VAL A 55 3.13 1.79 -13.65
C VAL A 55 1.62 1.57 -13.61
N GLU A 56 1.22 0.31 -13.78
CA GLU A 56 -0.05 -0.23 -13.31
C GLU A 56 0.20 -1.07 -12.06
N LEU A 57 -0.53 -0.78 -10.97
CA LEU A 57 -0.48 -1.55 -9.73
C LEU A 57 -1.55 -2.66 -9.72
N ARG A 58 -1.19 -3.85 -9.28
CA ARG A 58 -2.12 -4.96 -9.04
C ARG A 58 -2.06 -5.29 -7.55
N ILE A 59 -3.20 -5.16 -6.89
CA ILE A 59 -3.29 -5.16 -5.43
C ILE A 59 -4.30 -6.22 -5.01
N ARG A 60 -3.89 -7.09 -4.09
CA ARG A 60 -4.79 -8.02 -3.43
C ARG A 60 -4.79 -7.78 -1.93
N LEU A 61 -5.99 -7.56 -1.40
CA LEU A 61 -6.23 -7.21 0.00
C LEU A 61 -6.72 -8.44 0.77
N TYR A 62 -5.95 -8.91 1.75
CA TYR A 62 -6.36 -9.99 2.66
C TYR A 62 -6.67 -9.37 4.02
N PRO A 63 -7.94 -9.09 4.36
CA PRO A 63 -8.26 -8.42 5.60
C PRO A 63 -7.98 -9.32 6.81
N PRO A 64 -7.69 -8.75 8.00
CA PRO A 64 -7.43 -9.52 9.21
C PRO A 64 -8.69 -10.17 9.80
N ASP A 65 -9.87 -9.68 9.40
CA ASP A 65 -11.17 -10.12 9.86
C ASP A 65 -12.23 -9.86 8.78
N ASN A 66 -13.46 -10.32 8.98
CA ASN A 66 -14.58 -10.16 8.03
C ASN A 66 -15.37 -8.86 8.19
N ARG A 67 -14.86 -7.85 8.91
CA ARG A 67 -15.58 -6.57 9.06
C ARG A 67 -15.60 -5.83 7.73
N ARG A 68 -16.70 -5.13 7.47
CA ARG A 68 -16.85 -4.25 6.31
C ARG A 68 -15.77 -3.16 6.35
N ARG A 69 -15.07 -2.98 5.23
CA ARG A 69 -14.03 -1.96 5.04
C ARG A 69 -14.14 -1.33 3.67
N ASP A 70 -13.78 -0.07 3.61
CA ASP A 70 -13.64 0.64 2.35
C ASP A 70 -12.22 0.39 1.81
N ALA A 71 -12.14 -0.08 0.57
CA ALA A 71 -10.89 -0.52 -0.04
C ALA A 71 -9.97 0.68 -0.39
N ASP A 72 -10.57 1.81 -0.73
CA ASP A 72 -9.91 3.10 -1.00
C ASP A 72 -9.08 3.59 0.20
N ASN A 73 -9.57 3.40 1.42
CA ASN A 73 -8.86 3.76 2.65
C ASN A 73 -7.56 2.97 2.83
N VAL A 74 -7.54 1.71 2.38
CA VAL A 74 -6.35 0.85 2.41
C VAL A 74 -5.44 1.19 1.23
N LEU A 75 -6.01 1.39 0.05
CA LEU A 75 -5.28 1.81 -1.15
C LEU A 75 -4.50 3.11 -0.90
N LYS A 76 -5.13 4.12 -0.32
CA LYS A 76 -4.48 5.40 -0.03
C LYS A 76 -3.27 5.24 0.90
N LEU A 77 -3.37 4.37 1.92
CA LEU A 77 -2.23 4.07 2.77
C LEU A 77 -1.10 3.36 2.05
N LEU A 78 -1.46 2.40 1.21
CA LEU A 78 -0.49 1.65 0.43
C LEU A 78 0.29 2.60 -0.48
N LEU A 79 -0.39 3.50 -1.20
CA LEU A 79 0.26 4.48 -2.08
C LEU A 79 1.22 5.38 -1.30
N ASP A 80 0.76 5.99 -0.20
CA ASP A 80 1.61 6.81 0.68
C ASP A 80 2.85 6.04 1.16
N ALA A 81 2.69 4.76 1.51
CA ALA A 81 3.77 3.93 2.01
C ALA A 81 4.75 3.53 0.88
N LEU A 82 4.27 3.22 -0.32
CA LEU A 82 5.11 2.92 -1.49
C LEU A 82 5.93 4.14 -1.95
N VAL A 83 5.34 5.34 -1.90
CA VAL A 83 6.05 6.61 -2.17
C VAL A 83 7.12 6.85 -1.12
N ARG A 84 6.76 6.75 0.17
CA ARG A 84 7.72 6.93 1.27
C ARG A 84 8.85 5.89 1.25
N ALA A 85 8.55 4.67 0.83
CA ALA A 85 9.53 3.61 0.66
C ALA A 85 10.45 3.81 -0.57
N GLY A 86 10.09 4.71 -1.49
CA GLY A 86 10.82 4.94 -2.73
C GLY A 86 10.62 3.86 -3.79
N VAL A 87 9.56 3.04 -3.68
CA VAL A 87 9.19 2.04 -4.70
C VAL A 87 8.69 2.76 -5.95
N ILE A 88 7.81 3.75 -5.75
CA ILE A 88 7.37 4.71 -6.77
C ILE A 88 7.79 6.11 -6.33
N PRO A 89 8.11 7.02 -7.26
CA PRO A 89 8.51 8.38 -6.91
C PRO A 89 7.33 9.28 -6.50
N ASP A 90 6.11 8.96 -6.94
CA ASP A 90 4.87 9.71 -6.70
C ASP A 90 3.66 8.79 -6.96
N ASP A 91 2.47 9.12 -6.47
CA ASP A 91 1.22 8.42 -6.75
C ASP A 91 0.32 9.15 -7.78
N CYS A 92 0.81 10.26 -8.34
CA CYS A 92 0.10 11.04 -9.34
C CYS A 92 -0.14 10.28 -10.67
N ASN A 93 -1.07 10.80 -11.48
CA ASN A 93 -1.50 10.19 -12.74
C ASN A 93 -0.39 10.06 -13.82
N ARG A 94 0.78 10.69 -13.64
CA ARG A 94 1.95 10.52 -14.52
C ARG A 94 2.78 9.30 -14.14
N VAL A 95 2.73 8.90 -12.87
CA VAL A 95 3.49 7.78 -12.31
C VAL A 95 2.61 6.53 -12.23
N VAL A 96 1.44 6.62 -11.60
CA VAL A 96 0.48 5.52 -11.49
C VAL A 96 -0.64 5.75 -12.52
N ARG A 97 -0.67 4.92 -13.55
CA ARG A 97 -1.67 5.03 -14.65
C ARG A 97 -2.94 4.27 -14.36
N ALA A 98 -2.83 3.18 -13.61
CA ALA A 98 -3.96 2.36 -13.20
C ALA A 98 -3.61 1.59 -11.92
N TYR A 99 -4.65 1.23 -11.18
CA TYR A 99 -4.57 0.21 -10.15
C TYR A 99 -5.75 -0.76 -10.32
N ARG A 100 -5.48 -2.05 -10.13
CA ARG A 100 -6.50 -3.10 -10.05
C ARG A 100 -6.49 -3.65 -8.64
N MET A 101 -7.66 -3.75 -8.03
CA MET A 101 -7.78 -4.14 -6.63
C MET A 101 -8.77 -5.27 -6.48
N GLU A 102 -8.38 -6.29 -5.74
CA GLU A 102 -9.19 -7.47 -5.44
C GLU A 102 -9.19 -7.74 -3.94
N TRP A 103 -10.33 -8.19 -3.42
CA TRP A 103 -10.42 -8.72 -2.06
C TRP A 103 -10.11 -10.22 -2.07
N GLY A 104 -9.11 -10.62 -1.29
CA GLY A 104 -8.81 -12.01 -0.95
C GLY A 104 -9.57 -12.45 0.30
N GLN A 105 -9.42 -13.74 0.65
CA GLN A 105 -10.01 -14.29 1.87
C GLN A 105 -9.38 -13.67 3.12
N ALA A 106 -10.20 -13.41 4.14
CA ALA A 106 -9.71 -12.94 5.43
C ALA A 106 -8.75 -13.95 6.07
N ARG A 107 -7.65 -13.47 6.66
CA ARG A 107 -6.66 -14.32 7.36
C ARG A 107 -6.11 -13.62 8.59
N PRO A 108 -5.76 -14.35 9.68
CA PRO A 108 -5.17 -13.75 10.87
C PRO A 108 -3.98 -12.84 10.53
N GLY A 109 -3.95 -11.64 11.10
CA GLY A 109 -2.92 -10.62 10.84
C GLY A 109 -3.09 -9.84 9.53
N GLY A 110 -3.88 -10.34 8.57
CA GLY A 110 -4.10 -9.73 7.27
C GLY A 110 -2.82 -9.57 6.43
N ALA A 111 -2.96 -9.08 5.21
CA ALA A 111 -1.85 -8.72 4.34
C ALA A 111 -2.30 -7.91 3.13
N ILE A 112 -1.34 -7.29 2.48
CA ILE A 112 -1.48 -6.68 1.17
C ILE A 112 -0.44 -7.29 0.25
N GLU A 113 -0.88 -7.86 -0.87
CA GLU A 113 0.01 -8.25 -1.96
C GLU A 113 -0.05 -7.14 -3.02
N VAL A 114 1.11 -6.61 -3.39
CA VAL A 114 1.22 -5.60 -4.44
C VAL A 114 2.25 -6.02 -5.47
N GLU A 115 1.81 -6.00 -6.73
CA GLU A 115 2.64 -6.17 -7.91
C GLU A 115 2.55 -4.92 -8.77
N TRP A 116 3.59 -4.63 -9.53
CA TRP A 116 3.56 -3.56 -10.51
C TRP A 116 4.14 -4.01 -11.84
N VAL A 117 3.54 -3.50 -12.91
CA VAL A 117 4.02 -3.66 -14.28
C VAL A 117 4.19 -2.29 -14.90
N ARG A 118 5.16 -2.16 -15.82
CA ARG A 118 5.31 -0.94 -16.60
C ARG A 118 4.04 -0.71 -17.43
N ALA A 119 3.45 0.47 -17.30
CA ALA A 119 2.32 0.90 -18.10
C ALA A 119 2.80 1.28 -19.51
N SER A 120 1.98 0.96 -20.51
CA SER A 120 2.15 1.34 -21.91
C SER A 120 1.88 2.82 -22.14
#